data_AF-A0A8B8MZG7-F1
#
_entry.id   AF-A0A8B8MZG7-F1
#
_cell.length_a   1.000
_cell.length_b   1.000
_cell.length_c   1.000
_cell.angle_alpha   90.00
_cell.angle_beta   90.00
_cell.angle_gamma   90.00
#
_symmetry.space_group_name_H-M   'P 1'
#
loop_
_entity.id
_entity.type
_entity.pdbx_description
1 polymer ?
#
loop_
_entity_poly.entity_id
_entity_poly.type
_entity_poly.pdbx_seq_one_letter_code
_entity_poly.pdbx_strand_id
1 'polypeptide(L)'
;MTEFPVVSKFRHLFIWLSLGFNFDWTSSLFTWATSSGDKRKQRKIDRVLVNSQWSNEFSYSEATFLALGVSDYTPMVIKILIPPRSRRPFKFFNFWMTYPSFLTLVAQIWDTTIDGTPMFSLCQKLKLLKGRLKQLNKESFSDISARTSQARSALTAVQDALVLDPHNQSLADEETDHLRSFSDLRLQEESFYKQKSRVQWLKEGDLNTKYFHISVNKKNLRNRILSVADGSGALVTNPTLVQQHIISHFEGLLSHTTLLARPTVQELQSVMERFLNDD
;
A
#
# COMPACT_ATOMS: atom_id res chain seq x y z
N MET A 1 -27.46 -32.86 21.21
CA MET A 1 -27.82 -32.22 19.92
C MET A 1 -26.79 -31.11 19.69
N THR A 2 -25.77 -31.43 18.89
CA THR A 2 -24.55 -30.64 18.71
C THR A 2 -24.78 -29.52 17.71
N GLU A 3 -24.73 -28.27 18.14
CA GLU A 3 -24.74 -27.10 17.26
C GLU A 3 -23.45 -27.05 16.43
N PHE A 4 -23.58 -27.25 15.12
CA PHE A 4 -22.50 -27.03 14.16
C PHE A 4 -22.31 -25.52 13.87
N PRO A 5 -21.07 -25.02 13.72
CA PRO A 5 -20.78 -23.59 13.67
C PRO A 5 -21.01 -22.99 12.27
N VAL A 6 -22.18 -22.38 12.06
CA VAL A 6 -22.56 -21.61 10.86
C VAL A 6 -21.59 -20.45 10.57
N VAL A 7 -20.93 -19.91 11.60
CA VAL A 7 -20.02 -18.75 11.49
C VAL A 7 -18.73 -19.08 10.72
N SER A 8 -18.25 -20.33 10.80
CA SER A 8 -17.04 -20.75 10.07
C SER A 8 -17.28 -20.79 8.55
N LYS A 9 -18.46 -21.28 8.12
CA LYS A 9 -18.85 -21.34 6.70
C LYS A 9 -18.94 -19.96 6.05
N PHE A 10 -19.41 -18.96 6.79
CA PHE A 10 -19.53 -17.58 6.28
C PHE A 10 -18.16 -16.96 5.93
N ARG A 11 -17.13 -17.15 6.78
CA ARG A 11 -15.78 -16.64 6.51
C ARG A 11 -15.11 -17.30 5.31
N HIS A 12 -15.29 -18.62 5.15
CA HIS A 12 -14.73 -19.37 4.03
C HIS A 12 -15.37 -19.01 2.68
N LEU A 13 -16.68 -18.71 2.65
CA LEU A 13 -17.39 -18.28 1.44
C LEU A 13 -16.87 -16.94 0.90
N PHE A 14 -16.46 -16.00 1.77
CA PHE A 14 -15.93 -14.70 1.35
C PHE A 14 -14.55 -14.76 0.70
N ILE A 15 -13.70 -15.68 1.16
CA ILE A 15 -12.39 -15.93 0.55
C ILE A 15 -12.58 -16.55 -0.85
N TRP A 16 -13.55 -17.45 -1.00
CA TRP A 16 -13.87 -18.10 -2.28
C TRP A 16 -14.50 -17.16 -3.32
N LEU A 17 -15.37 -16.23 -2.91
CA LEU A 17 -16.06 -15.31 -3.84
C LEU A 17 -15.24 -14.05 -4.19
N SER A 18 -13.99 -13.92 -3.73
CA SER A 18 -13.21 -12.68 -3.86
C SER A 18 -13.92 -11.42 -3.32
N LEU A 19 -14.89 -11.60 -2.41
CA LEU A 19 -15.61 -10.54 -1.71
C LEU A 19 -14.79 -10.11 -0.50
N GLY A 20 -13.74 -9.34 -0.78
CA GLY A 20 -12.63 -9.12 0.13
C GLY A 20 -12.66 -7.80 0.88
N PHE A 21 -13.81 -7.19 1.16
CA PHE A 21 -13.79 -5.84 1.73
C PHE A 21 -14.90 -5.59 2.73
N ASN A 22 -14.49 -5.04 3.87
CA ASN A 22 -15.32 -4.39 4.86
C ASN A 22 -14.82 -2.95 4.89
N PHE A 23 -15.69 -1.96 4.69
CA PHE A 23 -15.29 -0.56 4.88
C PHE A 23 -14.85 -0.40 6.34
N ASP A 24 -13.63 0.11 6.56
CA ASP A 24 -13.22 0.48 7.91
C ASP A 24 -14.12 1.63 8.41
N TRP A 25 -14.56 1.47 9.65
CA TRP A 25 -15.82 1.93 10.21
C TRP A 25 -15.68 3.33 10.82
N THR A 26 -16.59 4.25 10.52
CA THR A 26 -16.50 5.62 11.06
C THR A 26 -17.61 6.05 12.01
N SER A 27 -18.59 5.22 12.41
CA SER A 27 -19.63 5.76 13.32
C SER A 27 -20.48 4.83 14.19
N SER A 28 -20.61 3.51 13.93
CA SER A 28 -21.48 2.67 14.78
C SER A 28 -20.88 1.30 15.15
N LEU A 29 -20.89 1.02 16.46
CA LEU A 29 -20.50 -0.26 17.04
C LEU A 29 -21.53 -1.37 16.76
N PHE A 30 -22.79 -1.01 16.51
CA PHE A 30 -23.90 -1.95 16.31
C PHE A 30 -24.80 -1.49 15.17
N THR A 31 -25.35 -2.44 14.42
CA THR A 31 -26.20 -2.14 13.25
C THR A 31 -27.65 -2.52 13.50
N TRP A 32 -27.89 -3.30 14.55
CA TRP A 32 -29.18 -3.71 15.00
C TRP A 32 -29.27 -3.65 16.53
N ALA A 33 -30.42 -3.22 17.05
CA ALA A 33 -30.70 -3.23 18.48
C ALA A 33 -32.16 -3.60 18.74
N THR A 34 -32.44 -4.31 19.83
CA THR A 34 -33.81 -4.48 20.33
C THR A 34 -34.29 -3.20 21.02
N SER A 35 -35.60 -3.07 21.14
CA SER A 35 -36.24 -2.03 21.94
C SER A 35 -35.76 -2.02 23.40
N SER A 36 -35.89 -0.83 24.01
CA SER A 36 -35.31 -0.37 25.28
C SER A 36 -35.58 -1.24 26.51
N GLY A 37 -34.70 -1.11 27.52
CA GLY A 37 -34.80 -1.76 28.83
C GLY A 37 -33.54 -2.53 29.23
N ASP A 38 -33.51 -3.10 30.42
CA ASP A 38 -32.35 -3.83 30.99
C ASP A 38 -31.93 -5.06 30.17
N LYS A 39 -32.78 -5.50 29.24
CA LYS A 39 -32.54 -6.62 28.31
C LYS A 39 -32.13 -6.17 26.91
N ARG A 40 -31.72 -4.92 26.71
CA ARG A 40 -31.32 -4.39 25.39
C ARG A 40 -30.21 -5.26 24.80
N LYS A 41 -30.47 -5.86 23.64
CA LYS A 41 -29.48 -6.60 22.87
C LYS A 41 -29.05 -5.74 21.69
N GLN A 42 -27.75 -5.69 21.44
CA GLN A 42 -27.19 -5.02 20.28
C GLN A 42 -26.32 -6.01 19.50
N ARG A 43 -26.46 -6.01 18.18
CA ARG A 43 -25.68 -6.87 17.29
C ARG A 43 -25.21 -6.10 16.08
N LYS A 44 -24.13 -6.59 15.50
CA LYS A 44 -23.53 -6.09 14.27
C LYS A 44 -23.73 -7.13 13.18
N ILE A 45 -24.87 -7.05 12.49
CA ILE A 45 -25.32 -8.05 11.51
C ILE A 45 -25.29 -7.52 10.08
N ASP A 46 -25.28 -6.20 9.90
CA ASP A 46 -25.26 -5.56 8.59
C ASP A 46 -23.82 -5.24 8.16
N ARG A 47 -23.50 -5.55 6.90
CA ARG A 47 -22.16 -5.39 6.34
C ARG A 47 -22.24 -4.94 4.89
N VAL A 48 -21.31 -4.07 4.50
CA VAL A 48 -21.06 -3.73 3.10
C VAL A 48 -19.89 -4.55 2.61
N LEU A 49 -20.12 -5.34 1.56
CA LEU A 49 -19.12 -6.15 0.91
C LEU A 49 -18.85 -5.60 -0.48
N VAL A 50 -17.58 -5.42 -0.84
CA VAL A 50 -17.20 -5.04 -2.21
C VAL A 50 -16.26 -6.08 -2.81
N ASN A 51 -16.18 -6.10 -4.14
CA ASN A 51 -15.26 -6.96 -4.88
C ASN A 51 -14.03 -6.16 -5.36
N SER A 52 -13.12 -6.82 -6.07
CA SER A 52 -11.93 -6.19 -6.64
C SER A 52 -12.28 -5.13 -7.68
N GLN A 53 -13.31 -5.36 -8.50
CA GLN A 53 -13.74 -4.41 -9.53
C GLN A 53 -14.21 -3.09 -8.91
N TRP A 54 -15.10 -3.14 -7.91
CA TRP A 54 -15.53 -1.98 -7.16
C TRP A 54 -14.34 -1.25 -6.51
N SER A 55 -13.38 -1.99 -5.95
CA SER A 55 -12.21 -1.37 -5.32
C SER A 55 -11.32 -0.63 -6.32
N ASN A 56 -11.30 -1.07 -7.58
CA ASN A 56 -10.56 -0.41 -8.65
C ASN A 56 -11.32 0.81 -9.18
N GLU A 57 -12.62 0.68 -9.47
CA GLU A 57 -13.46 1.74 -10.05
C GLU A 57 -13.84 2.82 -9.03
N PHE A 58 -14.25 2.39 -7.84
CA PHE A 58 -14.73 3.24 -6.75
C PHE A 58 -13.77 3.26 -5.57
N SER A 59 -12.48 3.38 -5.88
CA SER A 59 -11.39 3.40 -4.89
C SER A 59 -11.51 4.51 -3.83
N TYR A 60 -12.36 5.52 -4.06
CA TYR A 60 -12.70 6.61 -3.14
C TYR A 60 -14.13 6.50 -2.56
N SER A 61 -14.65 5.29 -2.36
CA SER A 61 -15.93 5.07 -1.67
C SER A 61 -15.80 4.90 -0.15
N GLU A 62 -16.84 5.23 0.63
CA GLU A 62 -16.93 5.03 2.10
C GLU A 62 -18.32 4.52 2.45
N ALA A 63 -18.44 3.64 3.45
CA ALA A 63 -19.72 3.27 4.04
C ALA A 63 -19.85 3.87 5.44
N THR A 64 -20.91 4.66 5.66
CA THR A 64 -21.22 5.28 6.95
C THR A 64 -22.55 4.72 7.49
N PHE A 65 -22.58 4.42 8.79
CA PHE A 65 -23.79 4.03 9.50
C PHE A 65 -24.41 5.27 10.14
N LEU A 66 -25.69 5.53 9.85
CA LEU A 66 -26.41 6.69 10.39
C LEU A 66 -26.90 6.41 11.82
N ALA A 67 -27.60 7.35 12.44
CA ALA A 67 -28.29 7.06 13.70
C ALA A 67 -29.49 6.12 13.45
N LEU A 68 -29.81 5.26 14.43
CA LEU A 68 -30.94 4.30 14.38
C LEU A 68 -32.30 4.94 14.06
N GLY A 69 -32.50 6.21 14.47
CA GLY A 69 -33.79 6.87 14.32
C GLY A 69 -34.90 6.09 15.02
N VAL A 70 -35.99 5.83 14.30
CA VAL A 70 -37.15 5.04 14.76
C VAL A 70 -37.06 3.54 14.41
N SER A 71 -35.95 3.11 13.81
CA SER A 71 -35.75 1.73 13.34
C SER A 71 -34.87 0.95 14.32
N ASP A 72 -35.15 -0.34 14.44
CA ASP A 72 -34.28 -1.29 15.14
C ASP A 72 -32.99 -1.59 14.32
N TYR A 73 -32.96 -1.17 13.05
CA TYR A 73 -31.80 -1.25 12.16
C TYR A 73 -31.20 0.12 11.89
N THR A 74 -29.88 0.16 11.79
CA THR A 74 -29.11 1.35 11.44
C THR A 74 -28.99 1.50 9.93
N PRO A 75 -29.51 2.58 9.32
CA PRO A 75 -29.33 2.83 7.90
C PRO A 75 -27.85 2.94 7.53
N MET A 76 -27.46 2.35 6.40
CA MET A 76 -26.12 2.45 5.83
C MET A 76 -26.16 3.31 4.57
N VAL A 77 -25.20 4.21 4.44
CA VAL A 77 -25.00 5.02 3.24
C VAL A 77 -23.62 4.76 2.69
N ILE A 78 -23.56 4.39 1.40
CA ILE A 78 -22.30 4.31 0.66
C ILE A 78 -22.13 5.61 -0.12
N LYS A 79 -21.05 6.33 0.15
CA LYS A 79 -20.67 7.54 -0.58
C LYS A 79 -19.53 7.19 -1.53
N ILE A 80 -19.65 7.57 -2.79
CA ILE A 80 -18.56 7.45 -3.77
C ILE A 80 -18.01 8.86 -3.96
N LEU A 81 -16.76 9.07 -3.54
CA LEU A 81 -16.09 10.37 -3.60
C LEU A 81 -15.19 10.43 -4.82
N ILE A 82 -14.95 11.65 -5.30
CA ILE A 82 -13.96 11.89 -6.33
C ILE A 82 -12.57 11.86 -5.68
N PRO A 83 -11.63 11.03 -6.18
CA PRO A 83 -10.28 11.00 -5.65
C PRO A 83 -9.59 12.37 -5.84
N PRO A 84 -9.04 12.98 -4.78
CA PRO A 84 -8.26 14.20 -4.92
C PRO A 84 -6.98 13.91 -5.71
N ARG A 85 -6.59 14.87 -6.57
CA ARG A 85 -5.29 14.82 -7.26
C ARG A 85 -4.18 15.04 -6.23
N SER A 86 -3.51 13.95 -5.81
CA SER A 86 -2.37 14.02 -4.89
C SER A 86 -1.08 13.55 -5.56
N ARG A 87 0.03 14.16 -5.17
CA ARG A 87 1.37 13.69 -5.57
C ARG A 87 1.65 12.39 -4.83
N ARG A 88 1.94 11.32 -5.56
CA ARG A 88 2.34 10.05 -4.95
C ARG A 88 3.68 10.22 -4.22
N PRO A 89 3.77 9.79 -2.95
CA PRO A 89 5.04 9.84 -2.23
C PRO A 89 6.05 8.94 -2.93
N PHE A 90 7.31 9.36 -2.93
CA PHE A 90 8.40 8.53 -3.42
C PHE A 90 8.56 7.31 -2.51
N LYS A 91 8.73 6.14 -3.12
CA LYS A 91 9.07 4.90 -2.45
C LYS A 91 10.27 4.31 -3.16
N PHE A 92 11.25 3.86 -2.38
CA PHE A 92 12.34 3.07 -2.90
C PHE A 92 11.85 1.65 -3.16
N PHE A 93 12.20 1.07 -4.29
CA PHE A 93 11.92 -0.34 -4.58
C PHE A 93 13.22 -1.14 -4.63
N ASN A 94 13.23 -2.30 -3.97
CA ASN A 94 14.44 -3.07 -3.75
C ASN A 94 15.02 -3.63 -5.04
N PHE A 95 14.18 -4.00 -6.00
CA PHE A 95 14.65 -4.48 -7.31
C PHE A 95 15.42 -3.41 -8.09
N TRP A 96 15.37 -2.13 -7.74
CA TRP A 96 16.28 -1.15 -8.36
C TRP A 96 17.74 -1.47 -8.08
N MET A 97 18.04 -2.15 -6.97
CA MET A 97 19.40 -2.58 -6.64
C MET A 97 19.92 -3.70 -7.55
N THR A 98 19.04 -4.40 -8.28
CA THR A 98 19.46 -5.40 -9.28
C THR A 98 19.81 -4.77 -10.62
N TYR A 99 19.55 -3.47 -10.80
CA TYR A 99 19.93 -2.77 -12.01
C TYR A 99 21.47 -2.66 -12.09
N PRO A 100 22.11 -3.09 -13.20
CA PRO A 100 23.56 -3.22 -13.27
C PRO A 100 24.35 -1.96 -12.89
N SER A 101 23.83 -0.77 -13.22
CA SER A 101 24.48 0.52 -12.93
C SER A 101 23.89 1.26 -11.72
N PHE A 102 23.13 0.58 -10.86
CA PHE A 102 22.55 1.18 -9.65
C PHE A 102 23.61 1.79 -8.72
N LEU A 103 24.65 1.02 -8.38
CA LEU A 103 25.71 1.51 -7.47
C LEU A 103 26.50 2.67 -8.09
N THR A 104 26.77 2.61 -9.39
CA THR A 104 27.40 3.72 -10.13
C THR A 104 26.57 4.99 -10.05
N LEU A 105 25.25 4.89 -10.23
CA LEU A 105 24.33 6.03 -10.09
C LEU A 105 24.35 6.61 -8.68
N VAL A 106 24.38 5.76 -7.65
CA VAL A 106 24.47 6.21 -6.25
C VAL A 106 25.80 6.92 -5.99
N ALA A 107 26.92 6.33 -6.41
CA ALA A 107 28.26 6.88 -6.23
C ALA A 107 28.40 8.27 -6.86
N GLN A 108 27.94 8.44 -8.11
CA GLN A 108 27.95 9.73 -8.81
C GLN A 108 27.27 10.86 -8.02
N ILE A 109 26.19 10.55 -7.30
CA ILE A 109 25.48 11.54 -6.47
C ILE A 109 26.19 11.72 -5.14
N TRP A 110 26.74 10.64 -4.58
CA TRP A 110 27.46 10.69 -3.32
C TRP A 110 28.77 11.46 -3.40
N ASP A 111 29.40 11.51 -4.57
CA ASP A 111 30.64 12.26 -4.81
C ASP A 111 30.40 13.75 -5.05
N THR A 112 29.14 14.20 -5.11
CA THR A 112 28.83 15.63 -5.22
C THR A 112 29.20 16.40 -3.94
N THR A 113 29.82 17.56 -4.12
CA THR A 113 30.12 18.51 -3.05
C THR A 113 28.87 19.34 -2.74
N ILE A 114 28.47 19.37 -1.46
CA ILE A 114 27.32 20.16 -1.00
C ILE A 114 27.74 20.97 0.22
N ASP A 115 27.67 22.28 0.08
CA ASP A 115 27.98 23.23 1.15
C ASP A 115 26.89 23.23 2.22
N GLY A 116 27.32 23.27 3.49
CA GLY A 116 26.43 23.32 4.65
C GLY A 116 26.83 22.32 5.73
N THR A 117 25.96 22.14 6.72
CA THR A 117 26.18 21.16 7.78
C THR A 117 26.15 19.72 7.24
N PRO A 118 26.78 18.75 7.90
CA PRO A 118 26.72 17.34 7.46
C PRO A 118 25.29 16.83 7.26
N MET A 119 24.37 17.24 8.14
CA MET A 119 22.94 16.89 8.04
C MET A 119 22.28 17.52 6.80
N PHE A 120 22.61 18.77 6.48
CA PHE A 120 22.12 19.42 5.28
C PHE A 120 22.66 18.74 4.02
N SER A 121 23.96 18.44 3.99
CA SER A 121 24.61 17.73 2.89
C SER A 121 23.94 16.37 2.62
N LEU A 122 23.73 15.56 3.67
CA LEU A 122 23.01 14.29 3.57
C LEU A 122 21.60 14.47 2.99
N CYS A 123 20.82 15.43 3.52
CA CYS A 123 19.47 15.71 3.05
C CYS A 123 19.45 16.07 1.55
N GLN A 124 20.41 16.87 1.08
CA GLN A 124 20.48 17.27 -0.33
C GLN A 124 20.92 16.11 -1.23
N LYS A 125 21.90 15.30 -0.83
CA LYS A 125 22.29 14.08 -1.58
C LYS A 125 21.12 13.12 -1.74
N LEU A 126 20.33 12.91 -0.68
CA LEU A 126 19.11 12.09 -0.74
C LEU A 126 18.04 12.69 -1.67
N LYS A 127 17.89 14.03 -1.70
CA LYS A 127 16.97 14.71 -2.63
C LYS A 127 17.40 14.54 -4.09
N LEU A 128 18.70 14.66 -4.38
CA LEU A 128 19.27 14.43 -5.72
C LEU A 128 19.09 12.96 -6.15
N LEU A 129 19.43 12.02 -5.27
CA LEU A 129 19.25 10.59 -5.48
C LEU A 129 17.80 10.22 -5.79
N LYS A 130 16.86 10.76 -5.03
CA LYS A 130 15.42 10.59 -5.28
C LYS A 130 15.03 11.01 -6.70
N GLY A 131 15.59 12.11 -7.23
CA GLY A 131 15.34 12.57 -8.60
C GLY A 131 15.81 11.55 -9.64
N ARG A 132 17.05 11.10 -9.51
CA ARG A 132 17.66 10.13 -10.43
C ARG A 132 17.00 8.75 -10.36
N LEU A 133 16.63 8.28 -9.18
CA LEU A 133 15.89 7.01 -9.02
C LEU A 133 14.48 7.07 -9.62
N LYS A 134 13.80 8.22 -9.54
CA LYS A 134 12.51 8.40 -10.24
C LYS A 134 12.66 8.31 -11.75
N GLN A 135 13.73 8.89 -12.29
CA GLN A 135 14.03 8.82 -13.71
C GLN A 135 14.35 7.38 -14.13
N LEU A 136 15.23 6.69 -13.40
CA LEU A 136 15.52 5.26 -13.60
C LEU A 136 14.25 4.41 -13.59
N ASN A 137 13.35 4.66 -12.64
CA ASN A 137 12.08 3.95 -12.58
C ASN A 137 11.21 4.21 -13.81
N LYS A 138 11.22 5.43 -14.36
CA LYS A 138 10.45 5.78 -15.56
C LYS A 138 11.05 5.14 -16.82
N GLU A 139 12.38 5.08 -16.92
CA GLU A 139 13.08 4.61 -18.11
C GLU A 139 13.16 3.08 -18.16
N SER A 140 13.41 2.43 -17.03
CA SER A 140 13.74 1.00 -16.98
C SER A 140 12.69 0.13 -16.30
N PHE A 141 11.72 0.71 -15.58
CA PHE A 141 10.78 -0.03 -14.73
C PHE A 141 9.33 0.48 -14.79
N SER A 142 9.00 1.38 -15.72
CA SER A 142 7.62 1.85 -15.89
C SER A 142 6.72 0.70 -16.34
N ASP A 143 5.51 0.69 -15.81
CA ASP A 143 4.45 -0.26 -16.20
C ASP A 143 4.89 -1.72 -16.20
N ILE A 144 5.55 -2.16 -15.11
CA ILE A 144 6.04 -3.53 -14.94
C ILE A 144 4.98 -4.60 -15.27
N SER A 145 3.72 -4.36 -14.92
CA SER A 145 2.62 -5.26 -15.26
C SER A 145 2.29 -5.30 -16.74
N ALA A 146 2.32 -4.16 -17.44
CA ALA A 146 2.11 -4.13 -18.89
C ALA A 146 3.24 -4.86 -19.62
N ARG A 147 4.50 -4.64 -19.19
CA ARG A 147 5.67 -5.33 -19.74
C ARG A 147 5.65 -6.82 -19.48
N THR A 148 5.27 -7.24 -18.28
CA THR A 148 5.12 -8.67 -17.93
C THR A 148 4.01 -9.32 -18.77
N SER A 149 2.91 -8.59 -19.00
CA SER A 149 1.83 -9.04 -19.88
C SER A 149 2.28 -9.17 -21.34
N GLN A 150 3.01 -8.18 -21.86
CA GLN A 150 3.55 -8.21 -23.22
C GLN A 150 4.57 -9.34 -23.42
N ALA A 151 5.48 -9.54 -22.46
CA ALA A 151 6.45 -10.63 -22.50
C ALA A 151 5.76 -12.01 -22.48
N ARG A 152 4.67 -12.16 -21.69
CA ARG A 152 3.83 -13.35 -21.72
C ARG A 152 3.21 -13.57 -23.10
N SER A 153 2.62 -12.53 -23.70
CA SER A 153 2.01 -12.63 -25.02
C SER A 153 3.01 -12.99 -26.11
N ALA A 154 4.22 -12.42 -26.07
CA ALA A 154 5.29 -12.77 -27.01
C ALA A 154 5.73 -14.22 -26.85
N LEU A 155 5.92 -14.68 -25.61
CA LEU A 155 6.23 -16.09 -25.32
C LEU A 155 5.14 -17.02 -25.86
N THR A 156 3.86 -16.71 -25.59
CA THR A 156 2.74 -17.52 -26.11
C THR A 156 2.71 -17.56 -27.63
N ALA A 157 2.97 -16.45 -28.31
CA ALA A 157 2.97 -16.42 -29.77
C ALA A 157 4.05 -17.33 -30.39
N VAL A 158 5.26 -17.34 -29.81
CA VAL A 158 6.34 -18.24 -30.27
C VAL A 158 6.03 -19.70 -29.95
N GLN A 159 5.44 -19.97 -28.79
CA GLN A 159 5.00 -21.32 -28.42
C GLN A 159 3.91 -21.84 -29.37
N ASP A 160 2.93 -21.01 -29.73
CA ASP A 160 1.89 -21.36 -30.69
C ASP A 160 2.48 -21.62 -32.09
N ALA A 161 3.51 -20.88 -32.50
CA ALA A 161 4.22 -21.11 -33.75
C ALA A 161 5.02 -22.43 -33.75
N LEU A 162 5.68 -22.76 -32.63
CA LEU A 162 6.39 -24.04 -32.45
C LEU A 162 5.46 -25.25 -32.50
N VAL A 163 4.19 -25.11 -32.07
CA VAL A 163 3.20 -26.19 -32.21
C VAL A 163 2.94 -26.51 -33.69
N LEU A 164 2.99 -25.50 -34.56
CA LEU A 164 2.80 -25.66 -36.01
C LEU A 164 4.06 -26.13 -36.74
N ASP A 165 5.24 -25.80 -36.22
CA ASP A 165 6.55 -26.20 -36.77
C ASP A 165 7.53 -26.64 -35.66
N PRO A 166 7.39 -27.86 -35.11
CA PRO A 166 8.12 -28.30 -33.92
C PRO A 166 9.63 -28.47 -34.09
N HIS A 167 10.13 -28.49 -35.32
CA HIS A 167 11.54 -28.69 -35.63
C HIS A 167 12.26 -27.39 -36.02
N ASN A 168 11.59 -26.25 -35.86
CA ASN A 168 12.15 -24.94 -36.16
C ASN A 168 13.12 -24.48 -35.07
N GLN A 169 14.43 -24.58 -35.33
CA GLN A 169 15.45 -24.19 -34.36
C GLN A 169 15.41 -22.68 -34.03
N SER A 170 15.08 -21.82 -35.01
CA SER A 170 14.98 -20.38 -34.78
C SER A 170 13.89 -20.05 -33.76
N LEU A 171 12.72 -20.67 -33.90
CA LEU A 171 11.62 -20.48 -32.95
C LEU A 171 11.95 -21.05 -31.56
N ALA A 172 12.70 -22.16 -31.48
CA ALA A 172 13.16 -22.71 -30.21
C ALA A 172 14.16 -21.80 -29.48
N ASP A 173 15.06 -21.16 -30.24
CA ASP A 173 16.00 -20.18 -29.69
C ASP A 173 15.25 -18.91 -29.22
N GLU A 174 14.28 -18.42 -30.01
CA GLU A 174 13.39 -17.31 -29.63
C GLU A 174 12.56 -17.63 -28.38
N GLU A 175 12.02 -18.85 -28.26
CA GLU A 175 11.28 -19.30 -27.07
C GLU A 175 12.16 -19.20 -25.83
N THR A 176 13.41 -19.65 -25.92
CA THR A 176 14.37 -19.62 -24.81
C THR A 176 14.62 -18.19 -24.32
N ASP A 177 14.77 -17.23 -25.24
CA ASP A 177 14.97 -15.83 -24.90
C ASP A 177 13.70 -15.17 -24.34
N HIS A 178 12.53 -15.47 -24.91
CA HIS A 178 11.25 -14.99 -24.39
C HIS A 178 10.94 -15.57 -23.00
N LEU A 179 11.27 -16.84 -22.75
CA LEU A 179 11.15 -17.48 -21.44
C LEU A 179 12.01 -16.76 -20.40
N ARG A 180 13.29 -16.48 -20.73
CA ARG A 180 14.20 -15.76 -19.83
C ARG A 180 13.65 -14.36 -19.50
N SER A 181 13.28 -13.60 -20.53
CA SER A 181 12.73 -12.25 -20.39
C SER A 181 11.44 -12.22 -19.56
N PHE A 182 10.51 -13.14 -19.84
CA PHE A 182 9.27 -13.27 -19.09
C PHE A 182 9.52 -13.66 -17.63
N SER A 183 10.43 -14.59 -17.37
CA SER A 183 10.81 -15.01 -16.01
C SER A 183 11.37 -13.83 -15.20
N ASP A 184 12.30 -13.06 -15.77
CA ASP A 184 12.91 -11.92 -15.11
C ASP A 184 11.89 -10.82 -14.79
N LEU A 185 11.06 -10.45 -15.77
CA LEU A 185 10.00 -9.44 -15.58
C LEU A 185 8.99 -9.88 -14.52
N ARG A 186 8.64 -11.17 -14.50
CA ARG A 186 7.71 -11.74 -13.52
C ARG A 186 8.27 -11.69 -12.10
N LEU A 187 9.56 -12.01 -11.91
CA LEU A 187 10.22 -11.90 -10.61
C LEU A 187 10.26 -10.45 -10.12
N GLN A 188 10.55 -9.50 -11.03
CA GLN A 188 10.52 -8.07 -10.72
C GLN A 188 9.11 -7.60 -10.34
N GLU A 189 8.07 -8.03 -11.07
CA GLU A 189 6.67 -7.73 -10.74
C GLU A 189 6.28 -8.27 -9.35
N GLU A 190 6.66 -9.50 -9.03
CA GLU A 190 6.39 -10.10 -7.73
C GLU A 190 7.05 -9.33 -6.61
N SER A 191 8.35 -9.01 -6.73
CA SER A 191 9.08 -8.23 -5.73
C SER A 191 8.46 -6.83 -5.53
N PHE A 192 8.05 -6.18 -6.62
CA PHE A 192 7.34 -4.89 -6.58
C PHE A 192 6.04 -4.98 -5.75
N TYR A 193 5.17 -5.95 -6.03
CA TYR A 193 3.91 -6.08 -5.31
C TYR A 193 4.10 -6.57 -3.87
N LYS A 194 5.06 -7.47 -3.62
CA LYS A 194 5.41 -7.93 -2.28
C LYS A 194 5.86 -6.76 -1.40
N GLN A 195 6.81 -5.96 -1.86
CA GLN A 195 7.30 -4.80 -1.11
C GLN A 195 6.17 -3.78 -0.84
N LYS A 196 5.29 -3.55 -1.82
CA LYS A 196 4.13 -2.65 -1.64
C LYS A 196 3.13 -3.20 -0.63
N SER A 197 2.91 -4.51 -0.61
CA SER A 197 1.97 -5.16 0.31
C SER A 197 2.44 -5.10 1.77
N ARG A 198 3.77 -5.11 2.01
CA ARG A 198 4.42 -5.31 3.32
C ARG A 198 4.06 -6.65 3.99
N VAL A 199 3.69 -7.67 3.19
CA VAL A 199 3.50 -9.03 3.68
C VAL A 199 4.88 -9.66 3.92
N GLN A 200 5.14 -10.08 5.16
CA GLN A 200 6.42 -10.67 5.57
C GLN A 200 6.41 -12.21 5.60
N TRP A 201 5.23 -12.81 5.79
CA TRP A 201 5.08 -14.25 5.99
C TRP A 201 5.15 -15.05 4.69
N LEU A 202 4.94 -14.41 3.54
CA LEU A 202 5.06 -15.03 2.22
C LEU A 202 6.46 -14.74 1.64
N LYS A 203 7.17 -15.75 1.15
CA LYS A 203 8.48 -15.57 0.51
C LYS A 203 8.30 -15.20 -0.98
N GLU A 204 9.34 -14.64 -1.60
CA GLU A 204 9.35 -14.46 -3.06
C GLU A 204 9.49 -15.83 -3.72
N GLY A 205 8.86 -16.05 -4.88
CA GLY A 205 8.84 -17.35 -5.56
C GLY A 205 7.56 -18.15 -5.41
N ASP A 206 6.62 -17.74 -4.56
CA ASP A 206 5.30 -18.39 -4.40
C ASP A 206 4.31 -18.02 -5.53
N LEU A 207 4.77 -17.25 -6.53
CA LEU A 207 4.04 -16.88 -7.74
C LEU A 207 2.71 -16.14 -7.48
N ASN A 208 2.64 -15.42 -6.36
CA ASN A 208 1.38 -14.93 -5.78
C ASN A 208 1.13 -13.42 -6.01
N THR A 209 1.42 -12.92 -7.21
CA THR A 209 1.22 -11.50 -7.57
C THR A 209 -0.22 -11.03 -7.33
N LYS A 210 -1.23 -11.87 -7.63
CA LYS A 210 -2.65 -11.58 -7.37
C LYS A 210 -2.93 -11.33 -5.88
N TYR A 211 -2.37 -12.16 -5.00
CA TYR A 211 -2.53 -12.01 -3.55
C TYR A 211 -1.90 -10.71 -3.05
N PHE A 212 -0.67 -10.41 -3.49
CA PHE A 212 0.01 -9.17 -3.12
C PHE A 212 -0.74 -7.94 -3.65
N HIS A 213 -1.26 -8.00 -4.88
CA HIS A 213 -2.07 -6.94 -5.46
C HIS A 213 -3.33 -6.65 -4.63
N ILE A 214 -4.08 -7.69 -4.25
CA ILE A 214 -5.26 -7.57 -3.38
C ILE A 214 -4.87 -6.97 -2.02
N SER A 215 -3.76 -7.43 -1.44
CA SER A 215 -3.25 -6.93 -0.17
C SER A 215 -2.86 -5.46 -0.22
N VAL A 216 -2.22 -5.02 -1.32
CA VAL A 216 -1.91 -3.61 -1.58
C VAL A 216 -3.18 -2.77 -1.64
N ASN A 217 -4.19 -3.23 -2.39
CA ASN A 217 -5.46 -2.52 -2.52
C ASN A 217 -6.18 -2.38 -1.18
N LYS A 218 -6.26 -3.47 -0.39
CA LYS A 218 -6.82 -3.46 0.97
C LYS A 218 -6.12 -2.45 1.87
N LYS A 219 -4.79 -2.42 1.83
CA LYS A 219 -4.01 -1.49 2.63
C LYS A 219 -4.22 -0.05 2.20
N ASN A 220 -4.26 0.22 0.90
CA ASN A 220 -4.52 1.56 0.38
C ASN A 220 -5.90 2.06 0.81
N LEU A 221 -6.92 1.19 0.79
CA LEU A 221 -8.27 1.51 1.25
C LEU A 221 -8.30 1.84 2.74
N ARG A 222 -7.66 1.00 3.58
CA ARG A 222 -7.58 1.20 5.04
C ARG A 222 -6.79 2.44 5.45
N ASN A 223 -5.70 2.75 4.74
CA ASN A 223 -4.83 3.87 5.07
C ASN A 223 -5.34 5.21 4.51
N ARG A 224 -6.51 5.23 3.87
CA ARG A 224 -7.08 6.44 3.30
C ARG A 224 -7.73 7.26 4.41
N ILE A 225 -7.31 8.50 4.53
CA ILE A 225 -7.90 9.47 5.44
C ILE A 225 -8.94 10.27 4.66
N LEU A 226 -10.22 10.02 4.92
CA LEU A 226 -11.32 10.76 4.30
C LEU A 226 -11.82 11.93 5.15
N SER A 227 -11.66 11.81 6.46
CA SER A 227 -12.12 12.80 7.42
C SER A 227 -11.23 12.79 8.66
N VAL A 228 -11.24 13.92 9.36
CA VAL A 228 -10.58 14.10 10.66
C VAL A 228 -11.54 14.84 11.58
N ALA A 229 -11.49 14.53 12.88
CA ALA A 229 -12.21 15.29 13.90
C ALA A 229 -11.33 16.46 14.35
N ASP A 230 -11.90 17.65 14.45
CA ASP A 230 -11.21 18.81 15.01
C ASP A 230 -11.23 18.81 16.55
N GLY A 231 -10.64 19.83 17.18
CA GLY A 231 -10.58 19.94 18.65
C GLY A 231 -11.94 20.10 19.33
N SER A 232 -13.01 20.42 18.58
CA SER A 232 -14.38 20.47 19.07
C SER A 232 -15.13 19.14 18.89
N GLY A 233 -14.51 18.15 18.24
CA GLY A 233 -15.14 16.89 17.85
C GLY A 233 -15.94 16.98 16.56
N ALA A 234 -15.94 18.11 15.84
CA ALA A 234 -16.63 18.24 14.57
C ALA A 234 -15.85 17.55 13.45
N LEU A 235 -16.57 16.85 12.56
CA LEU A 235 -15.97 16.06 11.50
C LEU A 235 -15.68 16.92 10.27
N VAL A 236 -14.41 17.10 9.94
CA VAL A 236 -13.94 17.74 8.71
C VAL A 236 -13.86 16.69 7.60
N THR A 237 -14.60 16.88 6.52
CA THR A 237 -14.71 15.92 5.40
C THR A 237 -14.24 16.47 4.06
N ASN A 238 -14.07 17.79 3.94
CA ASN A 238 -13.55 18.40 2.72
C ASN A 238 -12.05 18.06 2.57
N PRO A 239 -11.61 17.45 1.45
CA PRO A 239 -10.22 17.00 1.29
C PRO A 239 -9.16 18.09 1.50
N THR A 240 -9.44 19.32 1.05
CA THR A 240 -8.53 20.46 1.22
C THR A 240 -8.43 20.88 2.68
N LEU A 241 -9.57 20.94 3.39
CA LEU A 241 -9.59 21.28 4.81
C LEU A 241 -8.95 20.18 5.66
N VAL A 242 -9.17 18.90 5.34
CA VAL A 242 -8.49 17.77 5.99
C VAL A 242 -6.97 17.91 5.84
N GLN A 243 -6.49 18.21 4.64
CA GLN A 243 -5.06 18.41 4.40
C GLN A 243 -4.50 19.59 5.21
N GLN A 244 -5.18 20.74 5.19
CA GLN A 244 -4.78 21.93 5.94
C GLN A 244 -4.77 21.67 7.46
N HIS A 245 -5.76 20.96 7.97
CA HIS A 245 -5.84 20.59 9.37
C HIS A 245 -4.65 19.74 9.81
N ILE A 246 -4.28 18.72 9.01
CA ILE A 246 -3.10 17.88 9.28
C ILE A 246 -1.81 18.71 9.23
N ILE A 247 -1.66 19.58 8.23
CA ILE A 247 -0.48 20.46 8.11
C ILE A 247 -0.38 21.35 9.35
N SER A 248 -1.44 22.07 9.69
CA SER A 248 -1.47 22.98 10.84
C SER A 248 -1.15 22.26 12.15
N HIS A 249 -1.68 21.05 12.35
CA HIS A 249 -1.37 20.23 13.52
C HIS A 249 0.13 19.92 13.63
N PHE A 250 0.75 19.42 12.55
CA PHE A 250 2.18 19.09 12.56
C PHE A 250 3.08 20.32 12.55
N GLU A 251 2.68 21.42 11.92
CA GLU A 251 3.37 22.70 12.02
C GLU A 251 3.37 23.17 13.47
N GLY A 252 2.23 23.15 14.17
CA GLY A 252 2.19 23.46 15.60
C GLY A 252 3.11 22.53 16.41
N LEU A 253 2.97 21.22 16.22
CA LEU A 253 3.74 20.20 16.93
C LEU A 253 5.27 20.35 16.74
N LEU A 254 5.72 20.60 15.51
CA LEU A 254 7.14 20.64 15.16
C LEU A 254 7.75 22.05 15.26
N SER A 255 6.93 23.11 15.23
CA SER A 255 7.39 24.49 15.39
C SER A 255 7.45 24.94 16.84
N HIS A 256 6.98 24.11 17.80
CA HIS A 256 7.26 24.33 19.21
C HIS A 256 8.76 24.33 19.44
N THR A 257 9.30 25.54 19.47
CA THR A 257 10.65 25.84 19.95
C THR A 257 10.58 25.81 21.47
N THR A 258 10.37 24.64 22.05
CA THR A 258 11.08 24.39 23.31
C THR A 258 12.53 24.62 22.94
N LEU A 259 13.23 25.53 23.63
CA LEU A 259 14.68 25.61 23.51
C LEU A 259 15.18 24.19 23.76
N LEU A 260 15.45 23.45 22.68
CA LEU A 260 16.03 22.13 22.77
C LEU A 260 17.42 22.41 23.29
N ALA A 261 17.55 22.44 24.62
CA ALA A 261 18.83 22.41 25.28
C ALA A 261 19.54 21.22 24.65
N ARG A 262 20.59 21.52 23.88
CA ARG A 262 21.35 20.48 23.20
C ARG A 262 21.81 19.56 24.32
N PRO A 263 21.33 18.30 24.37
CA PRO A 263 21.66 17.44 25.48
C PRO A 263 23.18 17.31 25.51
N THR A 264 23.73 17.52 26.70
CA THR A 264 25.16 17.38 26.93
C THR A 264 25.58 15.94 26.67
N VAL A 265 26.86 15.74 26.38
CA VAL A 265 27.41 14.39 26.15
C VAL A 265 27.10 13.46 27.34
N GLN A 266 27.09 14.00 28.55
CA GLN A 266 26.75 13.27 29.79
C GLN A 266 25.28 12.84 29.84
N GLU A 267 24.34 13.70 29.43
CA GLU A 267 22.92 13.35 29.34
C GLU A 267 22.67 12.27 28.28
N LEU A 268 23.33 12.35 27.13
CA LEU A 268 23.24 11.33 26.09
C LEU A 268 23.85 9.99 26.56
N GLN A 269 24.99 10.02 27.25
CA GLN A 269 25.62 8.83 27.83
C GLN A 269 24.74 8.14 28.88
N SER A 270 23.95 8.90 29.65
CA SER A 270 23.04 8.35 30.65
C SER A 270 21.83 7.61 30.06
N VAL A 271 21.46 7.92 28.81
CA VAL A 271 20.31 7.32 28.11
C VAL A 271 20.74 6.16 27.20
N MET A 272 22.01 6.16 26.75
CA MET A 272 22.57 5.10 25.92
C MET A 272 23.05 3.93 26.79
N GLU A 273 22.12 3.05 27.22
CA GLU A 273 22.44 1.85 28.02
C GLU A 273 23.23 0.76 27.26
N ARG A 274 23.43 0.90 25.94
CA ARG A 274 24.23 -0.06 25.16
C ARG A 274 25.17 0.68 24.21
N PHE A 275 26.44 0.67 24.56
CA PHE A 275 27.50 0.81 23.57
C PHE A 275 27.38 -0.37 22.60
N LEU A 276 27.42 -0.09 21.30
CA LEU A 276 27.93 -1.07 20.36
C LEU A 276 29.39 -1.26 20.77
N ASN A 277 29.65 -2.27 21.58
CA ASN A 277 31.03 -2.71 21.80
C ASN A 277 31.52 -3.17 20.43
N ASP A 278 32.50 -2.46 19.89
CA ASP A 278 33.31 -2.96 18.79
C ASP A 278 34.20 -4.08 19.36
N ASP A 279 33.72 -5.31 19.26
CA ASP A 279 34.51 -6.55 19.16
C ASP A 279 33.94 -7.39 18.00
#